data_AF-A0A2B2CDN9-F1
#
_entry.id   AF-A0A2B2CDN9-F1
#
_cell.length_a   1.000
_cell.length_b   1.000
_cell.length_c   1.000
_cell.angle_alpha   90.00
_cell.angle_beta   90.00
_cell.angle_gamma   90.00
#
_symmetry.space_group_name_H-M   'P 1'
#
loop_
_entity.id
_entity.type
_entity.pdbx_description
1 polymer ?
#
loop_
_entity_poly.entity_id
_entity_poly.type
_entity_poly.pdbx_seq_one_letter_code
_entity_poly.pdbx_strand_id
1 'polypeptide(L)'
;MPDLTPRIGIKKPLGNENVSRASFNENWDILDAKVATNAFSSVAGKTGGSLSTVVADSPSDTLTIEGLAPIQVSADVNTDTITVSLETPTPVNLTLQNGTTVYSDRTPRYIKDGYAVELDGAVIATGGGVTLATLPAGYRPPKTQIFKVAQNWSATNDGATIYVNPDGTVILLVAASYAQAISLCGIRFYTI
;
A
#
# COMPACT_ATOMS: atom_id res chain seq x y z
N MET A 1 59.09 -5.98 12.62
CA MET A 1 57.84 -6.03 11.80
C MET A 1 56.67 -6.14 12.77
N PRO A 2 55.43 -5.76 12.41
CA PRO A 2 54.28 -6.09 13.25
C PRO A 2 54.15 -7.61 13.28
N ASP A 3 54.30 -8.23 14.45
CA ASP A 3 54.18 -9.68 14.64
C ASP A 3 52.77 -10.19 14.28
N LEU A 4 51.79 -9.29 14.34
CA LEU A 4 50.39 -9.53 14.01
C LEU A 4 49.91 -8.65 12.86
N THR A 5 48.93 -9.15 12.10
CA THR A 5 48.18 -8.35 11.13
C THR A 5 47.33 -7.28 11.83
N PRO A 6 47.34 -6.01 11.37
CA PRO A 6 46.68 -4.91 12.08
C PRO A 6 45.15 -5.03 12.25
N ARG A 7 44.47 -5.71 11.32
CA ARG A 7 43.00 -5.83 11.34
C ARG A 7 42.51 -7.12 12.00
N ILE A 8 43.17 -8.23 11.66
CA ILE A 8 42.69 -9.57 12.02
C ILE A 8 43.52 -10.23 13.12
N GLY A 9 44.68 -9.69 13.50
CA GLY A 9 45.47 -10.21 14.62
C GLY A 9 46.15 -11.56 14.37
N ILE A 10 46.18 -12.01 13.12
CA ILE A 10 46.88 -13.23 12.67
C ILE A 10 48.39 -13.05 12.75
N LYS A 11 49.10 -14.08 13.24
CA LYS A 11 50.56 -14.12 13.29
C LYS A 11 51.14 -14.16 11.87
N LYS A 12 52.00 -13.20 11.53
CA LYS A 12 52.66 -13.18 10.21
C LYS A 12 53.89 -14.08 10.24
N PRO A 13 53.98 -15.13 9.40
CA PRO A 13 55.18 -15.94 9.33
C PRO A 13 56.37 -15.10 8.85
N LEU A 14 57.53 -15.22 9.51
CA LEU A 14 58.76 -14.64 8.99
C LEU A 14 59.24 -15.51 7.82
N GLY A 15 59.83 -14.90 6.79
CA GLY A 15 60.15 -15.56 5.51
C GLY A 15 61.10 -16.77 5.58
N ASN A 16 61.59 -17.11 6.78
CA ASN A 16 62.51 -18.20 7.07
C ASN A 16 61.99 -19.18 8.15
N GLU A 17 60.73 -19.07 8.57
CA GLU A 17 60.13 -19.93 9.61
C GLU A 17 59.24 -21.02 9.03
N ASN A 18 59.32 -22.23 9.59
CA ASN A 18 58.33 -23.27 9.34
C ASN A 18 57.07 -23.02 10.17
N VAL A 19 55.92 -22.89 9.50
CA VAL A 19 54.62 -22.77 10.18
C VAL A 19 54.20 -24.15 10.70
N SER A 20 54.08 -24.28 12.02
CA SER A 20 53.56 -25.50 12.62
C SER A 20 52.06 -25.67 12.31
N ARG A 21 51.56 -26.91 12.23
CA ARG A 21 50.12 -27.19 12.05
C ARG A 21 49.26 -26.55 13.15
N ALA A 22 49.78 -26.47 14.37
CA ALA A 22 49.09 -25.81 15.49
C ALA A 22 48.90 -24.30 15.23
N SER A 23 49.97 -23.62 14.82
CA SER A 23 49.91 -22.18 14.51
C SER A 23 49.02 -21.87 13.30
N PHE A 24 48.95 -22.79 12.34
CA PHE A 24 48.04 -22.68 11.20
C PHE A 24 46.57 -22.77 11.64
N ASN A 25 46.23 -23.75 12.49
CA ASN A 25 44.85 -23.90 12.99
C ASN A 25 44.41 -22.72 13.86
N GLU A 26 45.29 -22.20 14.73
CA GLU A 26 45.02 -20.98 15.51
C GLU A 26 44.65 -19.79 14.61
N ASN A 27 45.35 -19.64 13.49
CA ASN A 27 45.06 -18.56 12.53
C ASN A 27 43.72 -18.75 11.81
N TRP A 28 43.29 -20.00 11.57
CA TRP A 28 41.97 -20.32 11.00
C TRP A 28 40.83 -20.00 11.96
N ASP A 29 40.98 -20.33 13.25
CA ASP A 29 39.97 -20.00 14.26
C ASP A 29 39.81 -18.48 14.41
N ILE A 30 40.91 -17.72 14.32
CA ILE A 30 40.89 -16.25 14.35
C ILE A 30 40.17 -15.68 13.13
N LEU A 31 40.35 -16.27 11.94
CA LEU A 31 39.64 -15.86 10.73
C LEU A 31 38.15 -16.10 10.87
N ASP A 32 37.76 -17.29 11.30
CA ASP A 32 36.35 -17.66 11.44
C ASP A 32 35.63 -16.75 12.44
N ALA A 33 36.26 -16.49 13.58
CA ALA A 33 35.72 -15.60 14.61
C ALA A 33 35.57 -14.14 14.14
N LYS A 34 36.44 -13.64 13.24
CA LYS A 34 36.45 -12.23 12.82
C LYS A 34 35.72 -11.95 11.51
N VAL A 35 35.66 -12.92 10.59
CA VAL A 35 34.92 -12.76 9.33
C VAL A 35 33.41 -12.64 9.61
N ALA A 36 32.88 -13.37 10.59
CA ALA A 36 31.48 -13.31 10.97
C ALA A 36 31.05 -11.97 11.62
N THR A 37 31.98 -11.21 12.21
CA THR A 37 31.64 -9.96 12.91
C THR A 37 31.51 -8.73 12.02
N ASN A 38 31.93 -8.80 10.75
CA ASN A 38 31.67 -7.73 9.79
C ASN A 38 30.27 -7.90 9.17
N ALA A 39 29.26 -8.07 10.01
CA ALA A 39 27.89 -7.82 9.57
C ALA A 39 27.84 -6.36 9.11
N PHE A 40 27.37 -6.14 7.88
CA PHE A 40 27.13 -4.82 7.30
C PHE A 40 26.53 -3.91 8.38
N SER A 41 27.26 -2.88 8.82
CA SER A 41 26.75 -1.95 9.82
C SER A 41 25.45 -1.38 9.29
N SER A 42 24.34 -1.73 9.94
CA SER A 42 23.05 -1.09 9.72
C SER A 42 23.26 0.42 9.73
N VAL A 43 22.94 1.09 8.64
CA VAL A 43 22.97 2.55 8.56
C VAL A 43 22.02 3.08 9.62
N ALA A 44 22.55 3.49 10.76
CA ALA A 44 21.81 4.19 11.80
C ALA A 44 21.52 5.60 11.26
N GLY A 45 20.41 5.74 10.53
CA GLY A 45 19.88 7.03 10.15
C GLY A 45 19.66 7.88 11.40
N LYS A 46 20.14 9.12 11.38
CA LYS A 46 19.84 10.14 12.41
C LYS A 46 18.37 10.59 12.31
N THR A 47 17.42 9.68 12.46
CA THR A 47 16.00 10.00 12.68
C THR A 47 15.33 8.71 13.17
N GLY A 48 14.73 8.74 14.35
CA GLY A 48 14.27 7.56 15.09
C GLY A 48 13.10 6.81 14.47
N GLY A 49 13.34 6.14 13.34
CA GLY A 49 12.54 5.02 12.85
C GLY A 49 13.39 3.76 12.90
N SER A 50 12.92 2.71 13.59
CA SER A 50 13.55 1.39 13.46
C SER A 50 13.33 0.92 12.03
N LEU A 51 14.42 0.83 11.25
CA LEU A 51 14.41 0.13 9.98
C LEU A 51 14.29 -1.36 10.32
N SER A 52 13.08 -1.92 10.20
CA SER A 52 12.91 -3.36 10.24
C SER A 52 13.65 -3.94 9.04
N THR A 53 14.71 -4.70 9.28
CA THR A 53 15.39 -5.48 8.24
C THR A 53 14.38 -6.48 7.68
N VAL A 54 13.71 -6.12 6.58
CA VAL A 54 12.95 -7.08 5.79
C VAL A 54 14.00 -7.85 5.01
N VAL A 55 14.33 -9.04 5.48
CA VAL A 55 15.02 -10.03 4.66
C VAL A 55 14.01 -10.42 3.59
N ALA A 56 14.10 -9.79 2.42
CA ALA A 56 13.30 -10.17 1.28
C ALA A 56 13.68 -11.61 0.91
N ASP A 57 12.81 -12.56 1.25
CA ASP A 57 12.95 -13.97 0.85
C ASP A 57 12.65 -14.16 -0.66
N SER A 58 12.24 -13.08 -1.34
CA SER A 58 11.91 -13.03 -2.77
C SER A 58 12.07 -11.61 -3.33
N PRO A 59 12.49 -11.42 -4.60
CA PRO A 59 12.82 -10.10 -5.19
C PRO A 59 11.65 -9.13 -5.41
N SER A 60 10.47 -9.38 -4.84
CA SER A 60 9.26 -8.57 -5.05
C SER A 60 8.42 -8.41 -3.79
N ASP A 61 9.06 -8.08 -2.67
CA ASP A 61 8.36 -7.82 -1.41
C ASP A 61 7.70 -6.43 -1.43
N THR A 62 6.38 -6.39 -1.30
CA THR A 62 5.59 -5.15 -1.32
C THR A 62 5.40 -4.62 0.10
N LEU A 63 5.90 -3.42 0.40
CA LEU A 63 5.63 -2.78 1.68
C LEU A 63 4.29 -2.04 1.63
N THR A 64 3.25 -2.63 2.20
CA THR A 64 1.94 -1.98 2.34
C THR A 64 1.91 -1.09 3.58
N ILE A 65 1.94 0.24 3.40
CA ILE A 65 1.63 1.21 4.45
C ILE A 65 0.13 1.52 4.35
N GLU A 66 -0.64 1.24 5.41
CA GLU A 66 -2.08 1.46 5.40
C GLU A 66 -2.43 2.91 5.01
N GLY A 67 -3.18 3.07 3.92
CA GLY A 67 -3.73 4.35 3.49
C GLY A 67 -2.80 5.27 2.70
N LEU A 68 -1.69 4.76 2.20
CA LEU A 68 -0.99 5.32 1.02
C LEU A 68 -1.24 4.41 -0.18
N ALA A 69 -1.11 4.94 -1.40
CA ALA A 69 -1.07 4.09 -2.60
C ALA A 69 0.02 3.02 -2.43
N PRO A 70 -0.14 1.80 -2.99
CA PRO A 70 0.88 0.76 -2.87
C PRO A 70 2.24 1.32 -3.29
N ILE A 71 3.21 1.26 -2.37
CA ILE A 71 4.58 1.63 -2.65
C ILE A 71 5.29 0.35 -3.09
N GLN A 72 5.69 0.32 -4.36
CA GLN A 72 6.52 -0.75 -4.88
C GLN A 72 7.97 -0.40 -4.57
N VAL A 73 8.62 -1.25 -3.77
CA VAL A 73 10.05 -1.13 -3.45
C VAL A 73 10.76 -2.29 -4.12
N SER A 74 11.66 -2.00 -5.05
CA SER A 74 12.50 -3.02 -5.69
C SER A 74 13.97 -2.69 -5.45
N ALA A 75 14.72 -3.67 -4.98
CA ALA A 75 16.18 -3.58 -4.85
C ALA A 75 16.86 -4.26 -6.05
N ASP A 76 17.81 -3.59 -6.69
CA ASP A 76 18.67 -4.18 -7.70
C ASP A 76 20.09 -4.34 -7.14
N VAL A 77 20.46 -5.60 -6.89
CA VAL A 77 21.76 -5.98 -6.34
C VAL A 77 22.93 -5.82 -7.32
N ASN A 78 22.67 -5.68 -8.61
CA ASN A 78 23.72 -5.49 -9.62
C ASN A 78 24.13 -4.02 -9.73
N THR A 79 23.21 -3.11 -9.45
CA THR A 79 23.42 -1.67 -9.53
C THR A 79 23.51 -0.99 -8.17
N ASP A 80 23.37 -1.75 -7.07
CA ASP A 80 23.36 -1.24 -5.69
C ASP A 80 22.33 -0.10 -5.51
N THR A 81 21.13 -0.28 -6.08
CA THR A 81 20.08 0.73 -6.08
C THR A 81 18.77 0.20 -5.50
N ILE A 82 18.04 1.09 -4.83
CA ILE A 82 16.66 0.86 -4.38
C ILE A 82 15.76 1.80 -5.18
N THR A 83 14.80 1.22 -5.90
CA THR A 83 13.80 1.98 -6.65
C THR A 83 12.50 2.00 -5.87
N VAL A 84 11.93 3.19 -5.70
CA VAL A 84 10.64 3.42 -5.06
C VAL A 84 9.70 3.98 -6.11
N SER A 85 8.64 3.24 -6.43
CA SER A 85 7.61 3.66 -7.39
C SER A 85 6.26 3.73 -6.69
N LEU A 86 5.53 4.83 -6.92
CA LEU A 86 4.13 4.93 -6.53
C LEU A 86 3.30 4.28 -7.62
N GLU A 87 2.50 3.29 -7.24
CA GLU A 87 1.53 2.72 -8.17
C GLU A 87 0.36 3.70 -8.33
N THR A 88 0.00 4.01 -9.57
CA THR A 88 -1.15 4.88 -9.82
C THR A 88 -2.42 4.10 -9.48
N PRO A 89 -3.28 4.60 -8.59
CA PRO A 89 -4.47 3.86 -8.22
C PRO A 89 -5.37 3.65 -9.45
N THR A 90 -5.89 2.43 -9.59
CA THR A 90 -6.75 2.05 -10.70
C THR A 90 -8.21 1.98 -10.25
N PRO A 91 -9.17 2.53 -11.04
CA PRO A 91 -10.58 2.42 -10.70
C PRO A 91 -11.09 0.98 -10.77
N VAL A 92 -11.93 0.60 -9.80
CA VAL A 92 -12.58 -0.71 -9.72
C VAL A 92 -14.08 -0.55 -9.89
N ASN A 93 -14.71 -1.43 -10.67
CA ASN A 93 -16.16 -1.40 -10.88
C ASN A 93 -16.90 -1.67 -9.58
N LEU A 94 -17.92 -0.85 -9.30
CA LEU A 94 -18.77 -1.00 -8.13
C LEU A 94 -19.76 -2.14 -8.36
N THR A 95 -19.82 -3.09 -7.43
CA THR A 95 -20.80 -4.20 -7.50
C THR A 95 -22.18 -3.70 -7.07
N LEU A 96 -23.08 -3.54 -8.03
CA LEU A 96 -24.43 -3.03 -7.79
C LEU A 96 -25.35 -4.09 -7.16
N GLN A 97 -26.28 -3.64 -6.33
CA GLN A 97 -27.17 -4.48 -5.52
C GLN A 97 -28.63 -4.05 -5.68
N ASN A 98 -29.57 -4.89 -5.21
CA ASN A 98 -31.00 -4.57 -5.10
C ASN A 98 -31.65 -4.09 -6.40
N GLY A 99 -31.27 -4.68 -7.54
CA GLY A 99 -31.81 -4.31 -8.85
C GLY A 99 -31.31 -2.96 -9.39
N THR A 100 -30.35 -2.32 -8.71
CA THR A 100 -29.65 -1.14 -9.23
C THR A 100 -28.85 -1.54 -10.48
N THR A 101 -28.97 -0.77 -11.56
CA THR A 101 -28.24 -1.02 -12.81
C THR A 101 -27.39 0.16 -13.22
N VAL A 102 -26.47 -0.07 -14.15
CA VAL A 102 -25.66 0.99 -14.77
C VAL A 102 -26.56 1.90 -15.59
N TYR A 103 -26.34 3.22 -15.50
CA TYR A 103 -26.96 4.17 -16.42
C TYR A 103 -26.07 4.38 -17.65
N SER A 104 -26.52 3.90 -18.81
CA SER A 104 -25.83 4.07 -20.10
C SER A 104 -24.37 3.57 -20.05
N ASP A 105 -23.43 4.37 -20.51
CA ASP A 105 -21.98 4.18 -20.58
C ASP A 105 -21.25 4.62 -19.30
N ARG A 106 -21.98 5.13 -18.30
CA ARG A 106 -21.40 5.68 -17.05
C ARG A 106 -21.25 4.60 -15.98
N THR A 107 -20.38 3.63 -16.23
CA THR A 107 -20.14 2.50 -15.32
C THR A 107 -19.74 3.00 -13.91
N PRO A 108 -20.53 2.67 -12.87
CA PRO A 108 -20.21 2.96 -11.48
C PRO A 108 -18.90 2.31 -11.06
N ARG A 109 -18.01 3.11 -10.48
CA ARG A 109 -16.69 2.68 -10.05
C ARG A 109 -16.24 3.45 -8.83
N TYR A 110 -15.25 2.92 -8.14
CA TYR A 110 -14.58 3.60 -7.04
C TYR A 110 -13.07 3.48 -7.19
N ILE A 111 -12.37 4.47 -6.65
CA ILE A 111 -10.91 4.51 -6.62
C ILE A 111 -10.48 5.02 -5.24
N LYS A 112 -9.37 4.52 -4.73
CA LYS A 112 -8.76 5.03 -3.49
C LYS A 112 -7.38 5.56 -3.81
N ASP A 113 -7.19 6.84 -3.52
CA ASP A 113 -5.91 7.55 -3.62
C ASP A 113 -5.50 8.03 -2.23
N GLY A 114 -4.47 7.40 -1.66
CA GLY A 114 -4.13 7.55 -0.25
C GLY A 114 -5.31 7.19 0.65
N TYR A 115 -5.75 8.14 1.49
CA TYR A 115 -6.93 7.97 2.35
C TYR A 115 -8.25 8.39 1.70
N ALA A 116 -8.21 9.00 0.52
CA ALA A 116 -9.40 9.51 -0.14
C ALA A 116 -10.00 8.43 -1.04
N VAL A 117 -11.28 8.16 -0.87
CA VAL A 117 -12.08 7.32 -1.77
C VAL A 117 -12.97 8.23 -2.59
N GLU A 118 -12.96 8.02 -3.90
CA GLU A 118 -13.82 8.72 -4.85
C GLU A 118 -14.69 7.70 -5.59
N LEU A 119 -15.97 8.02 -5.75
CA LEU A 119 -16.91 7.28 -6.58
C LEU A 119 -17.17 8.07 -7.87
N ASP A 120 -17.38 7.32 -8.95
CA ASP A 120 -17.63 7.85 -10.29
C ASP A 120 -18.69 6.98 -11.00
N GLY A 121 -19.26 7.50 -12.08
CA GLY A 121 -20.32 6.86 -12.86
C GLY A 121 -21.73 7.27 -12.44
N ALA A 122 -22.74 6.52 -12.92
CA ALA A 122 -24.14 6.77 -12.63
C ALA A 122 -24.96 5.47 -12.62
N VAL A 123 -26.01 5.47 -11.80
CA VAL A 123 -26.90 4.32 -11.62
C VAL A 123 -28.35 4.65 -11.97
N ILE A 124 -29.10 3.61 -12.33
CA ILE A 124 -30.56 3.57 -12.29
C ILE A 124 -30.95 2.82 -11.02
N ALA A 125 -31.75 3.44 -10.15
CA ALA A 125 -32.15 2.87 -8.87
C ALA A 125 -33.66 2.98 -8.66
N THR A 126 -34.27 1.96 -8.06
CA THR A 126 -35.72 1.83 -7.87
C THR A 126 -36.20 2.49 -6.58
N GLY A 127 -35.98 3.81 -6.46
CA GLY A 127 -36.51 4.64 -5.37
C GLY A 127 -35.57 4.83 -4.16
N GLY A 128 -36.02 5.65 -3.20
CA GLY A 128 -35.28 5.96 -1.97
C GLY A 128 -35.33 4.84 -0.93
N GLY A 129 -34.34 4.80 -0.04
CA GLY A 129 -34.14 3.77 0.98
C GLY A 129 -33.40 2.52 0.48
N VAL A 130 -32.89 2.53 -0.75
CA VAL A 130 -32.27 1.35 -1.39
C VAL A 130 -30.75 1.37 -1.22
N THR A 131 -30.15 0.24 -0.86
CA THR A 131 -28.70 0.07 -0.90
C THR A 131 -28.26 -0.17 -2.34
N LEU A 132 -27.47 0.74 -2.90
CA LEU A 132 -26.96 0.67 -4.27
C LEU A 132 -25.81 -0.33 -4.39
N ALA A 133 -24.92 -0.36 -3.40
CA ALA A 133 -23.72 -1.19 -3.37
C ALA A 133 -23.14 -1.27 -1.95
N THR A 134 -22.15 -2.14 -1.77
CA THR A 134 -21.33 -2.21 -0.54
C THR A 134 -19.85 -2.10 -0.89
N LEU A 135 -19.15 -1.16 -0.29
CA LEU A 135 -17.71 -0.98 -0.43
C LEU A 135 -16.93 -2.02 0.39
N PRO A 136 -15.80 -2.53 -0.14
CA PRO A 136 -14.96 -3.47 0.59
C PRO A 136 -14.32 -2.82 1.83
N ALA A 137 -13.84 -3.65 2.76
CA ALA A 137 -13.04 -3.18 3.89
C ALA A 137 -11.83 -2.37 3.39
N GLY A 138 -11.46 -1.33 4.12
CA GLY A 138 -10.41 -0.40 3.70
C GLY A 138 -10.87 0.73 2.76
N TYR A 139 -12.08 0.68 2.20
CA TYR A 139 -12.65 1.75 1.34
C TYR A 139 -13.83 2.47 2.00
N ARG A 140 -14.02 2.26 3.30
CA ARG A 140 -15.20 2.73 4.06
C ARG A 140 -14.86 3.98 4.86
N PRO A 141 -15.78 4.95 4.99
CA PRO A 141 -15.56 6.09 5.87
C PRO A 141 -15.65 5.68 7.35
N PRO A 142 -15.05 6.41 8.30
CA PRO A 142 -15.18 6.12 9.73
C PRO A 142 -16.56 6.50 10.31
N LYS A 143 -17.29 7.39 9.61
CA LYS A 143 -18.62 7.89 9.99
C LYS A 143 -19.48 8.05 8.74
N THR A 144 -20.80 7.97 8.90
CA THR A 144 -21.74 8.19 7.79
C THR A 144 -21.48 9.52 7.11
N GLN A 145 -21.23 9.47 5.81
CA GLN A 145 -21.06 10.63 4.94
C GLN A 145 -22.34 10.85 4.14
N ILE A 146 -22.76 12.10 4.01
CA ILE A 146 -24.02 12.48 3.36
C ILE A 146 -23.70 13.36 2.17
N PHE A 147 -24.16 12.96 0.99
CA PHE A 147 -23.93 13.67 -0.25
C PHE A 147 -25.24 14.06 -0.91
N LYS A 148 -25.33 15.30 -1.38
CA LYS A 148 -26.33 15.74 -2.35
C LYS A 148 -25.72 15.55 -3.74
N VAL A 149 -26.39 14.78 -4.59
CA VAL A 149 -25.89 14.44 -5.92
C VAL A 149 -26.89 14.80 -6.99
N ALA A 150 -26.39 15.04 -8.19
CA ALA A 150 -27.23 15.29 -9.35
C ALA A 150 -28.03 14.03 -9.71
N GLN A 151 -29.27 14.25 -10.13
CA GLN A 151 -30.12 13.24 -10.76
C GLN A 151 -30.72 13.81 -12.05
N ASN A 152 -31.12 12.95 -12.98
CA ASN A 152 -31.75 13.35 -14.25
C ASN A 152 -33.10 12.67 -14.46
N TRP A 153 -33.93 13.28 -15.29
CA TRP A 153 -35.29 12.85 -15.66
C TRP A 153 -36.25 12.82 -14.48
N SER A 154 -36.12 13.82 -13.60
CA SER A 154 -37.01 14.05 -12.48
C SER A 154 -38.02 15.16 -12.80
N ALA A 155 -39.24 15.04 -12.27
CA ALA A 155 -40.25 16.10 -12.33
C ALA A 155 -39.89 17.32 -11.46
N THR A 156 -38.93 17.16 -10.54
CA THR A 156 -38.38 18.24 -9.70
C THR A 156 -36.90 18.44 -9.97
N ASN A 157 -36.40 19.69 -9.90
CA ASN A 157 -34.97 20.00 -9.96
C ASN A 157 -34.21 19.60 -8.68
N ASP A 158 -34.78 18.73 -7.85
CA ASP A 158 -34.12 18.28 -6.63
C ASP A 158 -32.95 17.34 -6.95
N GLY A 159 -31.89 17.42 -6.16
CA GLY A 159 -30.83 16.40 -6.14
C GLY A 159 -31.24 15.17 -5.33
N ALA A 160 -30.59 14.04 -5.60
CA ALA A 160 -30.70 12.86 -4.75
C ALA A 160 -29.79 12.98 -3.51
N THR A 161 -30.09 12.21 -2.47
CA THR A 161 -29.26 12.09 -1.27
C THR A 161 -28.72 10.68 -1.15
N ILE A 162 -27.39 10.58 -1.11
CA ILE A 162 -26.66 9.33 -0.91
C ILE A 162 -25.97 9.35 0.45
N TYR A 163 -26.12 8.26 1.19
CA TYR A 163 -25.36 7.99 2.41
C TYR A 163 -24.27 6.97 2.09
N VAL A 164 -23.06 7.21 2.58
CA VAL A 164 -21.99 6.21 2.62
C VAL A 164 -21.70 5.92 4.08
N ASN A 165 -22.05 4.72 4.54
CA ASN A 165 -21.97 4.34 5.95
C ASN A 165 -20.64 3.65 6.31
N PRO A 166 -20.28 3.57 7.61
CA PRO A 166 -19.04 2.92 8.06
C PRO A 166 -18.95 1.43 7.78
N ASP A 167 -20.09 0.76 7.61
CA ASP A 167 -20.15 -0.64 7.17
C ASP A 167 -19.89 -0.81 5.66
N GLY A 168 -19.71 0.29 4.93
CA GLY A 168 -19.46 0.34 3.50
C GLY A 168 -20.72 0.41 2.65
N THR A 169 -21.92 0.39 3.25
CA THR A 169 -23.16 0.50 2.48
C THR A 169 -23.28 1.89 1.84
N VAL A 170 -23.58 1.89 0.54
CA VAL A 170 -23.90 3.10 -0.24
C VAL A 170 -25.39 3.10 -0.47
N ILE A 171 -26.12 3.97 0.23
CA ILE A 171 -27.59 3.98 0.25
C ILE A 171 -28.10 5.22 -0.48
N LEU A 172 -29.00 5.02 -1.44
CA LEU A 172 -29.82 6.09 -1.99
C LEU A 172 -30.95 6.37 -1.01
N LEU A 173 -30.81 7.37 -0.15
CA LEU A 173 -31.81 7.66 0.87
C LEU A 173 -33.04 8.33 0.27
N VAL A 174 -32.83 9.37 -0.54
CA VAL A 174 -33.88 10.15 -1.17
C VAL A 174 -33.54 10.33 -2.64
N ALA A 175 -34.50 10.08 -3.51
CA ALA A 175 -34.48 10.45 -4.91
C ALA A 175 -35.86 10.99 -5.29
N ALA A 176 -35.94 11.79 -6.35
CA ALA A 176 -37.25 12.18 -6.84
C ALA A 176 -37.96 10.99 -7.50
N SER A 177 -39.29 11.08 -7.57
CA SER A 177 -40.09 10.12 -8.31
C SER A 177 -39.65 10.09 -9.78
N TYR A 178 -39.47 8.89 -10.34
CA TYR A 178 -39.07 8.65 -11.73
C TYR A 178 -37.63 9.06 -12.12
N ALA A 179 -36.77 9.40 -11.17
CA ALA A 179 -35.36 9.67 -11.49
C ALA A 179 -34.73 8.45 -12.20
N GLN A 180 -34.23 8.66 -13.41
CA GLN A 180 -33.65 7.57 -14.21
C GLN A 180 -32.15 7.44 -14.04
N ALA A 181 -31.46 8.54 -13.70
CA ALA A 181 -30.02 8.54 -13.49
C ALA A 181 -29.69 9.24 -12.19
N ILE A 182 -28.94 8.57 -11.31
CA ILE A 182 -28.34 9.14 -10.11
C ILE A 182 -26.83 9.17 -10.30
N SER A 183 -26.23 10.36 -10.29
CA SER A 183 -24.80 10.52 -10.45
C SER A 183 -24.06 10.14 -9.17
N LEU A 184 -22.99 9.36 -9.29
CA LEU A 184 -22.06 9.07 -8.20
C LEU A 184 -20.80 9.96 -8.27
N CYS A 185 -20.57 10.62 -9.39
CA CYS A 185 -19.44 11.53 -9.59
C CYS A 185 -19.37 12.60 -8.49
N GLY A 186 -18.15 12.86 -8.01
CA GLY A 186 -17.90 13.89 -7.01
C GLY A 186 -18.22 13.45 -5.56
N ILE A 187 -18.71 12.23 -5.35
CA ILE A 187 -18.73 11.63 -4.02
C ILE A 187 -17.28 11.30 -3.64
N ARG A 188 -16.75 12.04 -2.66
CA ARG A 188 -15.41 11.84 -2.13
C ARG A 188 -15.41 11.91 -0.61
N PHE A 189 -14.72 10.98 0.04
CA PHE A 189 -14.57 10.93 1.50
C PHE A 189 -13.24 10.31 1.92
N TYR A 190 -12.94 10.37 3.21
CA TYR A 190 -11.72 9.80 3.80
C TYR A 190 -12.03 8.54 4.62
N THR A 191 -11.09 7.60 4.66
CA THR A 191 -11.23 6.32 5.39
C THR A 191 -10.69 6.34 6.83
N ILE A 192 -10.16 7.48 7.29
CA ILE A 192 -9.56 7.66 8.63
C ILE A 192 -10.15 8.86 9.35
#